data_AF-A0A842T1P6-F1
#
_entry.id   AF-A0A842T1P6-F1
#
_cell.length_a   1.000
_cell.length_b   1.000
_cell.length_c   1.000
_cell.angle_alpha   90.00
_cell.angle_beta   90.00
_cell.angle_gamma   90.00
#
_symmetry.space_group_name_H-M   'P 1'
#
loop_
_entity.id
_entity.type
_entity.pdbx_description
1 polymer ?
#
loop_
_entity_poly.entity_id
_entity_poly.type
_entity_poly.pdbx_seq_one_letter_code
_entity_poly.pdbx_strand_id
1 'polypeptide(L)'
;MNKKIRKALPLLFIFALVLVFLAALLMKPGMVELEYEAEYPACTEGATQHCCIGNCSGKSTCVNGKWGPCKLDIVCRPGETVPCLERGCVTGHKECNECGTAYGPCIRHD
;
A
#
# COMPACT_ATOMS: atom_id res chain seq x y z
N MET A 1 36.82 -0.48 68.90
CA MET A 1 35.52 -0.13 68.25
C MET A 1 34.85 1.00 69.02
N ASN A 2 34.74 2.19 68.41
CA ASN A 2 34.25 3.40 69.07
C ASN A 2 32.73 3.35 69.30
N LYS A 3 32.29 3.49 70.57
CA LYS A 3 30.89 3.45 71.01
C LYS A 3 29.98 4.46 70.27
N LYS A 4 30.57 5.50 69.66
CA LYS A 4 29.88 6.49 68.80
C LYS A 4 29.37 5.91 67.48
N ILE A 5 30.02 4.90 66.91
CA ILE A 5 29.67 4.32 65.59
C ILE A 5 28.37 3.48 65.66
N ARG A 6 28.07 2.85 66.81
CA ARG A 6 26.86 2.03 66.98
C ARG A 6 25.55 2.83 66.96
N LYS A 7 25.57 4.12 67.28
CA LYS A 7 24.37 4.98 67.28
C LYS A 7 24.07 5.60 65.90
N ALA A 8 25.07 5.70 65.02
CA ALA A 8 24.91 6.28 63.69
C ALA A 8 24.39 5.27 62.64
N LEU A 9 24.58 3.97 62.89
CA LEU A 9 24.15 2.89 62.00
C LEU A 9 22.63 2.86 61.72
N PRO A 10 21.71 2.99 62.71
CA PRO A 10 20.28 3.01 62.41
C PRO A 10 19.85 4.25 61.63
N LEU A 11 20.50 5.40 61.85
CA LEU A 11 20.23 6.65 61.13
C LEU A 11 20.61 6.56 59.65
N LEU A 12 21.76 5.94 59.34
CA LEU A 12 22.16 5.66 57.96
C LEU A 12 21.21 4.71 57.25
N PHE A 13 20.69 3.70 57.97
CA PHE A 13 19.75 2.74 57.39
C PHE A 13 18.39 3.39 57.05
N ILE A 14 17.88 4.24 57.94
CA ILE A 14 16.66 5.02 57.69
C ILE A 14 16.85 5.97 56.50
N PHE A 15 18.00 6.66 56.44
CA PHE A 15 18.29 7.57 55.33
C PHE A 15 18.37 6.83 53.99
N ALA A 16 18.99 5.65 53.96
CA ALA A 16 19.03 4.81 52.76
C ALA A 16 17.63 4.36 52.32
N LEU A 17 16.75 3.97 53.25
CA LEU A 17 15.37 3.60 52.94
C LEU A 17 14.56 4.77 52.37
N VAL A 18 14.73 5.97 52.95
CA VAL A 18 14.08 7.19 52.45
C VAL A 18 14.53 7.52 51.03
N LEU A 19 15.82 7.39 50.73
CA LEU A 19 16.35 7.60 49.38
C LEU A 19 15.80 6.60 48.36
N VAL A 20 15.70 5.32 48.73
CA VAL A 20 15.12 4.29 47.86
C VAL A 20 13.63 4.58 47.59
N PHE A 21 12.88 5.00 48.61
CA PHE A 21 11.46 5.32 48.45
C PHE A 21 11.25 6.56 47.57
N LEU A 22 12.09 7.60 47.74
CA LEU A 22 12.10 8.78 46.88
C LEU A 22 12.43 8.43 45.42
N ALA A 23 13.41 7.55 45.19
CA ALA A 23 13.74 7.09 43.84
C ALA A 23 12.57 6.35 43.18
N ALA A 24 11.86 5.50 43.93
CA ALA A 24 10.67 4.80 43.44
C ALA A 24 9.51 5.76 43.12
N LEU A 25 9.31 6.82 43.92
CA LEU A 25 8.30 7.85 43.65
C LEU A 25 8.64 8.74 42.44
N LEU A 26 9.93 8.89 42.12
CA LEU A 26 10.38 9.64 40.95
C LEU A 26 10.30 8.82 39.64
N MET A 27 10.18 7.49 39.73
CA MET A 27 9.89 6.65 38.58
C MET A 27 8.40 6.80 38.21
N LYS A 28 8.10 7.81 37.39
CA LYS A 28 6.79 7.90 36.72
C LYS A 28 6.64 6.64 35.85
N PRO A 29 5.50 5.92 35.93
CA PRO A 29 5.20 4.89 34.95
C PRO A 29 5.18 5.56 33.58
N GLY A 30 6.11 5.16 32.71
CA GLY A 30 6.12 5.60 31.32
C GLY A 30 4.83 5.12 30.68
N MET A 31 3.87 6.02 30.50
CA MET A 31 2.73 5.76 29.64
C MET A 31 3.28 5.67 28.22
N VAL A 32 3.34 4.45 27.69
CA VAL A 32 3.64 4.22 26.29
C VAL A 32 2.41 4.70 25.51
N GLU A 33 2.53 5.86 24.87
CA GLU A 33 1.59 6.26 23.83
C GLU A 33 1.75 5.27 22.68
N LEU A 34 0.82 4.33 22.57
CA LEU A 34 0.66 3.54 21.36
C LEU A 34 0.07 4.49 20.32
N GLU A 35 0.93 5.10 19.51
CA GLU A 35 0.52 5.75 18.27
C GLU A 35 -0.08 4.67 17.37
N TYR A 36 -1.41 4.56 17.40
CA TYR A 36 -2.17 3.76 16.45
C TYR A 36 -2.19 4.54 15.14
N GLU A 37 -1.23 4.25 14.27
CA GLU A 37 -1.24 4.71 12.88
C GLU A 37 -2.43 4.02 12.20
N ALA A 38 -3.56 4.71 12.12
CA ALA A 38 -4.69 4.26 11.34
C ALA A 38 -4.24 4.21 9.87
N GLU A 39 -4.04 3.02 9.34
CA GLU A 39 -3.71 2.82 7.93
C GLU A 39 -4.92 3.26 7.09
N TYR A 40 -4.86 4.49 6.57
CA TYR A 40 -5.91 5.00 5.71
C TYR A 40 -5.98 4.15 4.44
N PRO A 41 -7.18 3.78 3.97
CA PRO A 41 -7.30 3.00 2.75
C PRO A 41 -6.71 3.79 1.58
N ALA A 42 -5.94 3.11 0.72
CA ALA A 42 -5.31 3.73 -0.44
C ALA A 42 -6.33 4.19 -1.50
N CYS A 43 -7.57 3.68 -1.42
CA CYS A 43 -8.64 4.00 -2.36
C CYS A 43 -10.02 3.78 -1.74
N THR A 44 -11.03 4.41 -2.36
CA THR A 44 -12.45 4.21 -2.02
C THR A 44 -12.97 2.94 -2.68
N GLU A 45 -13.72 2.12 -1.93
CA GLU A 45 -14.26 0.86 -2.43
C GLU A 45 -15.03 1.04 -3.75
N GLY A 46 -14.72 0.19 -4.73
CA GLY A 46 -15.33 0.25 -6.07
C GLY A 46 -14.82 1.38 -6.97
N ALA A 47 -13.95 2.29 -6.48
CA ALA A 47 -13.29 3.26 -7.33
C ALA A 47 -12.49 2.55 -8.43
N THR A 48 -12.42 3.17 -9.60
CA THR A 48 -11.60 2.69 -10.71
C THR A 48 -10.53 3.72 -11.05
N GLN A 49 -9.37 3.24 -11.46
CA GLN A 49 -8.30 4.10 -11.95
C GLN A 49 -7.64 3.51 -13.18
N HIS A 50 -7.01 4.39 -13.95
CA HIS A 50 -6.16 3.97 -15.06
C HIS A 50 -4.90 3.27 -14.54
N CYS A 51 -4.48 2.23 -15.24
CA CYS A 51 -3.24 1.52 -14.95
C CYS A 51 -2.63 1.00 -16.25
N CYS A 52 -1.36 0.59 -16.21
CA CYS A 52 -0.66 0.06 -17.37
C CYS A 52 -0.02 -1.30 -17.04
N ILE A 53 -0.08 -2.23 -18.00
CA ILE A 53 0.75 -3.44 -18.02
C ILE A 53 1.69 -3.31 -19.22
N GLY A 54 2.97 -3.01 -18.97
CA GLY A 54 3.87 -2.59 -20.02
C GLY A 54 3.34 -1.33 -20.72
N ASN A 55 3.20 -1.40 -22.04
CA ASN A 55 2.67 -0.30 -22.86
C ASN A 55 1.14 -0.33 -23.01
N CYS A 56 0.45 -1.26 -22.33
CA CYS A 56 -0.97 -1.49 -22.50
C CYS A 56 -1.80 -0.86 -21.39
N SER A 57 -2.68 0.06 -21.78
CA SER A 57 -3.65 0.69 -20.88
C SER A 57 -4.73 -0.27 -20.43
N GLY A 58 -5.03 -0.24 -19.14
CA GLY A 58 -6.08 -1.02 -18.50
C GLY A 58 -6.77 -0.24 -17.37
N LYS A 59 -7.57 -0.95 -16.58
CA LYS A 59 -8.26 -0.41 -15.40
C LYS A 59 -8.01 -1.29 -14.17
N SER A 60 -7.78 -0.64 -13.03
CA SER A 60 -7.75 -1.29 -11.72
C SER A 60 -8.99 -0.86 -10.93
N THR A 61 -9.47 -1.75 -10.07
CA THR A 61 -10.62 -1.50 -9.20
C THR A 61 -10.19 -1.64 -7.76
N CYS A 62 -10.61 -0.70 -6.92
CA CYS A 62 -10.36 -0.74 -5.49
C CYS A 62 -11.22 -1.81 -4.82
N VAL A 63 -10.59 -2.72 -4.09
CA VAL A 63 -11.25 -3.78 -3.31
C VAL A 63 -10.58 -3.87 -1.94
N ASN A 64 -11.37 -3.79 -0.87
CA ASN A 64 -10.91 -3.76 0.52
C ASN A 64 -9.87 -2.65 0.79
N GLY A 65 -10.10 -1.45 0.24
CA GLY A 65 -9.21 -0.30 0.43
C GLY A 65 -7.85 -0.39 -0.27
N LYS A 66 -7.66 -1.38 -1.15
CA LYS A 66 -6.43 -1.59 -1.93
C LYS A 66 -6.75 -1.67 -3.42
N TRP A 67 -5.85 -1.14 -4.25
CA TRP A 67 -5.97 -1.27 -5.70
C TRP A 67 -5.76 -2.72 -6.12
N GLY A 68 -6.75 -3.27 -6.82
CA GLY A 68 -6.65 -4.59 -7.42
C GLY A 68 -5.66 -4.64 -8.60
N PRO A 69 -5.48 -5.82 -9.21
CA PRO A 69 -4.63 -5.95 -10.39
C PRO A 69 -5.14 -5.08 -11.54
N CYS A 70 -4.22 -4.63 -12.38
CA CYS A 70 -4.60 -3.99 -13.63
C CYS A 70 -5.26 -5.02 -14.56
N LYS A 71 -6.44 -4.71 -15.08
CA LYS A 71 -7.17 -5.55 -16.03
C LYS A 71 -7.19 -4.88 -17.41
N LEU A 72 -6.90 -5.66 -18.44
CA LEU A 72 -7.06 -5.26 -19.84
C LEU A 72 -8.35 -5.85 -20.38
N ASP A 73 -9.10 -5.04 -21.12
CA ASP A 73 -10.26 -5.50 -21.87
C ASP A 73 -9.77 -6.10 -23.19
N ILE A 74 -9.42 -7.39 -23.17
CA ILE A 74 -8.94 -8.11 -24.36
C ILE A 74 -10.11 -8.39 -25.30
N VAL A 75 -9.97 -7.93 -26.55
CA VAL A 75 -10.97 -8.03 -27.63
C VAL A 75 -10.49 -8.99 -28.72
N CYS A 76 -9.18 -9.07 -28.96
CA CYS A 76 -8.59 -9.85 -30.05
C CYS A 76 -7.20 -10.38 -29.68
N ARG A 77 -6.68 -11.35 -30.45
CA ARG A 77 -5.30 -11.83 -30.26
C ARG A 77 -4.33 -10.85 -30.92
N PRO A 78 -3.24 -10.42 -30.26
CA PRO A 78 -2.25 -9.53 -30.88
C PRO A 78 -1.78 -10.02 -32.25
N GLY A 79 -1.78 -9.14 -33.25
CA GLY A 79 -1.43 -9.47 -34.64
C GLY A 79 -2.48 -10.25 -35.44
N GLU A 80 -3.62 -10.60 -34.82
CA GLU A 80 -4.74 -11.22 -35.52
C GLU A 80 -5.30 -10.28 -36.59
N THR A 81 -5.47 -10.79 -37.81
CA THR A 81 -6.09 -10.06 -38.91
C THR A 81 -7.50 -10.58 -39.15
N VAL A 82 -8.43 -9.64 -39.35
CA VAL A 82 -9.82 -9.96 -39.69
C VAL A 82 -10.27 -9.12 -40.89
N PRO A 83 -11.17 -9.64 -41.74
CA PRO A 83 -11.67 -8.87 -42.87
C PRO A 83 -12.45 -7.65 -42.39
N CYS A 84 -12.36 -6.57 -43.15
CA CYS A 84 -13.14 -5.35 -42.94
C CYS A 84 -13.71 -4.83 -44.26
N LEU A 85 -14.84 -4.15 -44.15
CA LEU A 85 -15.48 -3.45 -45.26
C LEU A 85 -15.40 -1.95 -44.97
N GLU A 86 -14.76 -1.20 -45.86
CA GLU A 86 -14.85 0.25 -45.85
C GLU A 86 -15.97 0.71 -46.80
N ARG A 87 -16.50 1.92 -46.60
CA ARG A 87 -17.69 2.42 -47.33
C ARG A 87 -17.60 2.13 -48.83
N GLY A 88 -18.62 1.43 -49.35
CA GLY A 88 -18.77 1.14 -50.79
C GLY A 88 -17.84 0.04 -51.30
N CYS A 89 -18.19 -1.23 -51.07
CA CYS A 89 -17.56 -2.44 -51.65
C CYS A 89 -16.03 -2.61 -51.49
N VAL A 90 -15.34 -1.70 -50.81
CA VAL A 90 -13.91 -1.78 -50.59
C VAL A 90 -13.63 -2.82 -49.50
N THR A 91 -12.97 -3.90 -49.88
CA THR A 91 -12.55 -4.97 -48.97
C THR A 91 -11.12 -4.73 -48.48
N GLY A 92 -10.90 -5.03 -47.21
CA GLY A 92 -9.60 -4.90 -46.57
C GLY A 92 -9.44 -5.86 -45.40
N HIS A 93 -8.38 -5.67 -44.63
CA HIS A 93 -8.18 -6.32 -43.34
C HIS A 93 -7.81 -5.28 -42.28
N LYS A 94 -8.13 -5.56 -41.03
CA LYS A 94 -7.65 -4.80 -39.88
C LYS A 94 -6.88 -5.73 -38.95
N GLU A 95 -5.83 -5.19 -38.34
CA GLU A 95 -4.93 -5.94 -37.46
C GLU A 95 -5.18 -5.57 -36.00
N CYS A 96 -5.17 -6.58 -35.13
CA CYS A 96 -5.27 -6.40 -33.69
C CYS A 96 -3.98 -5.80 -33.12
N ASN A 97 -4.10 -4.79 -32.25
CA ASN A 97 -2.95 -4.15 -31.64
C ASN A 97 -2.16 -5.11 -30.72
N GLU A 98 -0.93 -4.72 -30.35
CA GLU A 98 -0.04 -5.52 -29.48
C GLU A 98 -0.66 -5.84 -28.11
N CYS A 99 -1.59 -5.01 -27.65
CA CYS A 99 -2.27 -5.15 -26.37
C CYS A 99 -3.51 -6.03 -26.42
N GLY A 100 -3.93 -6.48 -27.60
CA GLY A 100 -5.16 -7.26 -27.76
C GLY A 100 -6.45 -6.47 -27.48
N THR A 101 -6.39 -5.15 -27.32
CA THR A 101 -7.52 -4.33 -26.81
C THR A 101 -8.37 -3.71 -27.92
N ALA A 102 -7.83 -3.61 -29.13
CA ALA A 102 -8.55 -3.02 -30.27
C ALA A 102 -7.94 -3.47 -31.60
N TYR A 103 -8.77 -3.43 -32.65
CA TYR A 103 -8.29 -3.48 -34.03
C TYR A 103 -7.92 -2.09 -34.53
N GLY A 104 -6.86 -2.01 -35.32
CA GLY A 104 -6.47 -0.81 -36.06
C GLY A 104 -7.45 -0.44 -37.19
N PRO A 105 -7.09 0.55 -38.02
CA PRO A 105 -7.87 0.94 -39.19
C PRO A 105 -7.95 -0.20 -40.22
N CYS A 106 -8.95 -0.11 -41.11
CA CYS A 106 -9.08 -1.04 -42.24
C CYS A 106 -8.03 -0.70 -43.31
N ILE A 107 -7.17 -1.66 -43.64
CA ILE A 107 -6.15 -1.57 -44.67
C ILE A 107 -6.72 -2.22 -45.94
N ARG A 108 -6.76 -1.47 -47.05
CA ARG A 108 -7.36 -1.92 -48.32
C ARG A 108 -6.48 -2.95 -49.01
N HIS A 109 -7.12 -3.86 -49.75
CA HIS A 109 -6.44 -4.68 -50.74
C HIS A 109 -6.57 -3.99 -52.10
N ASP A 110 -5.43 -3.62 -52.69
CA ASP A 110 -5.32 -3.00 -54.02
C ASP A 110 -5.50 -4.04 -55.14
#